data_AF-A0AAV8YU58-F1
#
_entry.id   AF-A0AAV8YU58-F1
#
_cell.length_a   1.000
_cell.length_b   1.000
_cell.length_c   1.000
_cell.angle_alpha   90.00
_cell.angle_beta   90.00
_cell.angle_gamma   90.00
#
_symmetry.space_group_name_H-M   'P 1'
#
loop_
_entity.id
_entity.type
_entity.pdbx_description
1 polymer ?
#
loop_
_entity_poly.entity_id
_entity_poly.type
_entity_poly.pdbx_seq_one_letter_code
_entity_poly.pdbx_strand_id
1 'polypeptide(L)' 'MSWGGSSDAAAQATLMSIGALGVEPNKKHAKALYECITKALGISADRMYIAFTDSPTSAVGYNGTTFHEIFGG' A
#
# COMPACT_ATOMS: atom_id res chain seq x y z
N MET A 1 -9.49 -7.20 -14.29
CA MET A 1 -8.01 -7.30 -14.17
C MET A 1 -7.59 -8.58 -14.87
N SER A 2 -6.49 -8.55 -15.64
CA SER A 2 -5.85 -9.77 -16.13
C SER A 2 -4.57 -9.99 -15.33
N TRP A 3 -4.38 -11.19 -14.79
CA TRP A 3 -3.21 -11.59 -14.03
C TRP A 3 -2.55 -12.77 -14.73
N GLY A 4 -1.35 -12.55 -15.28
CA GLY A 4 -0.65 -13.59 -16.04
C GLY A 4 -1.47 -14.16 -17.21
N GLY A 5 -2.36 -13.35 -17.81
CA GLY A 5 -3.25 -13.79 -18.90
C GLY A 5 -4.56 -14.44 -18.46
N SER A 6 -4.79 -14.64 -17.16
CA SER A 6 -6.04 -15.17 -16.60
C SER A 6 -6.94 -14.07 -16.05
N SER A 7 -8.26 -14.28 -16.12
CA SER A 7 -9.29 -13.43 -15.52
C SER A 7 -9.75 -13.88 -14.13
N ASP A 8 -9.13 -14.90 -13.55
CA ASP A 8 -9.47 -15.35 -12.19
C ASP A 8 -9.15 -14.25 -11.17
N ALA A 9 -9.78 -14.31 -10.00
CA ALA A 9 -9.65 -13.30 -8.96
C ALA A 9 -8.18 -12.99 -8.63
N ALA A 10 -7.86 -11.71 -8.60
CA ALA A 10 -6.54 -11.16 -8.30
C ALA A 10 -6.71 -9.76 -7.69
N ALA A 11 -5.70 -9.28 -6.98
CA ALA A 11 -5.74 -7.97 -6.34
C ALA A 11 -4.52 -7.10 -6.70
N GLN A 12 -4.73 -5.80 -6.69
CA GLN A 12 -3.69 -4.79 -6.75
C GLN A 12 -3.99 -3.78 -5.67
N ALA A 13 -2.96 -3.36 -4.94
CA ALA A 13 -3.08 -2.30 -3.96
C ALA A 13 -1.92 -1.31 -4.09
N THR A 14 -2.16 -0.10 -3.61
CA THR A 14 -1.14 0.92 -3.40
C THR A 14 -1.19 1.32 -1.93
N LEU A 15 -0.05 1.31 -1.26
CA LEU A 15 0.12 1.84 0.08
C LEU A 15 1.03 3.05 0.01
N MET A 16 0.47 4.22 0.33
CA MET A 16 1.20 5.46 0.47
C MET A 16 1.37 5.78 1.95
N SER A 17 2.55 6.23 2.33
CA SER A 17 2.84 6.70 3.69
C SER A 17 3.87 7.83 3.63
N ILE A 18 3.88 8.69 4.66
CA ILE A 18 4.97 9.63 4.90
C ILE A 18 6.00 8.90 5.77
N GLY A 19 7.08 8.44 5.16
CA GLY A 19 8.04 7.58 5.83
C GLY A 19 7.44 6.25 6.29
N ALA A 20 8.15 5.55 7.19
CA ALA A 20 7.82 4.20 7.66
C ALA A 20 7.73 3.12 6.56
N LEU A 21 8.30 3.42 5.39
CA LEU A 21 8.46 2.51 4.25
C LEU A 21 9.94 2.24 3.99
N GLY A 22 10.22 1.09 3.35
CA GLY A 22 11.57 0.58 3.13
C GLY A 22 11.58 -0.94 3.08
N VAL A 23 12.73 -1.55 2.74
CA VAL A 23 12.82 -3.00 2.47
C VAL A 23 12.24 -3.87 3.60
N GLU A 24 12.66 -3.62 4.84
CA GLU A 24 12.19 -4.40 6.00
C GLU A 24 10.76 -4.06 6.46
N PRO A 25 10.36 -2.78 6.66
CA PRO A 25 8.98 -2.47 7.03
C PRO A 25 7.99 -2.90 5.94
N ASN A 26 8.31 -2.77 4.65
CA ASN A 26 7.42 -3.17 3.56
C ASN A 26 7.13 -4.68 3.56
N LYS A 27 8.08 -5.53 3.97
CA LYS A 27 7.82 -6.98 4.14
C LYS A 27 6.75 -7.23 5.22
N LYS A 28 6.82 -6.50 6.34
CA LYS A 28 5.84 -6.62 7.43
C LYS A 28 4.47 -6.11 7.00
N HIS A 29 4.44 -4.95 6.33
CA HIS A 29 3.22 -4.36 5.79
C HIS A 29 2.56 -5.29 4.75
N ALA A 30 3.35 -5.83 3.81
CA ALA A 30 2.87 -6.74 2.79
C ALA A 30 2.27 -8.01 3.40
N LYS A 31 2.95 -8.63 4.38
CA LYS A 31 2.43 -9.81 5.07
C LYS A 31 1.08 -9.54 5.70
N ALA A 32 0.97 -8.47 6.50
CA ALA A 32 -0.28 -8.13 7.18
C ALA A 32 -1.43 -7.86 6.19
N LEU A 33 -1.15 -7.12 5.11
CA LEU A 33 -2.16 -6.82 4.10
C LEU A 33 -2.59 -8.04 3.30
N TYR A 34 -1.66 -8.92 2.94
CA TYR A 34 -1.96 -10.16 2.20
C TYR A 34 -2.83 -11.10 3.05
N GLU A 35 -2.54 -11.22 4.34
CA GLU A 35 -3.38 -11.98 5.28
C GLU A 35 -4.81 -11.41 5.35
N CYS A 36 -4.96 -10.09 5.44
CA CYS A 36 -6.25 -9.41 5.42
C CYS A 36 -7.01 -9.67 4.11
N ILE A 37 -6.37 -9.50 2.95
CA ILE A 37 -6.99 -9.66 1.63
C ILE A 37 -7.40 -11.12 1.40
N THR A 38 -6.53 -12.07 1.74
CA THR A 38 -6.81 -13.51 1.62
C THR A 38 -8.04 -13.86 2.46
N LYS A 39 -8.10 -13.39 3.71
CA LYS A 39 -9.21 -13.66 4.62
C LYS A 39 -10.52 -13.01 4.19
N ALA A 40 -10.47 -11.76 3.70
CA ALA A 40 -11.67 -11.00 3.37
C ALA A 40 -12.24 -11.34 1.98
N LEU A 41 -11.38 -11.62 1.00
CA LEU A 41 -11.77 -11.75 -0.41
C LEU A 41 -11.48 -13.12 -1.02
N GLY A 42 -10.77 -14.01 -0.30
CA GLY A 42 -10.41 -15.34 -0.81
C GLY A 42 -9.37 -15.32 -1.93
N ILE A 43 -8.67 -14.19 -2.14
CA ILE A 43 -7.66 -14.05 -3.20
C ILE A 43 -6.34 -14.63 -2.69
N SER A 44 -5.72 -15.49 -3.49
CA SER A 44 -4.42 -16.08 -3.16
C SER A 44 -3.30 -15.04 -3.12
N ALA A 45 -2.35 -15.21 -2.19
CA ALA A 45 -1.20 -14.34 -1.98
C ALA A 45 -0.28 -14.19 -3.22
N ASP A 46 -0.22 -15.21 -4.07
CA ASP A 46 0.54 -15.21 -5.32
C ASP A 46 -0.19 -14.52 -6.49
N ARG A 47 -1.44 -14.06 -6.27
CA ARG A 47 -2.26 -13.31 -7.21
C ARG A 47 -2.53 -11.89 -6.75
N MET A 48 -1.60 -11.30 -6.01
CA MET A 48 -1.67 -9.90 -5.62
C MET A 48 -0.31 -9.22 -5.55
N TYR A 49 -0.29 -7.90 -5.79
CA TYR A 49 0.87 -7.03 -5.55
C TYR A 49 0.49 -5.74 -4.83
N ILE A 50 1.42 -5.20 -4.04
CA ILE A 50 1.31 -3.88 -3.41
C ILE A 50 2.42 -2.99 -3.94
N ALA A 51 2.06 -1.83 -4.47
CA ALA A 51 2.99 -0.74 -4.72
C ALA A 51 3.14 0.10 -3.43
N PHE A 52 4.36 0.27 -2.94
CA PHE A 52 4.66 1.14 -1.81
C PHE A 52 5.18 2.49 -2.31
N THR A 53 4.57 3.57 -1.86
CA THR A 53 4.93 4.94 -2.26
C THR A 53 5.26 5.76 -1.03
N ASP A 54 6.55 6.06 -0.85
CA ASP A 54 6.98 7.02 0.18
C ASP A 54 6.74 8.44 -0.31
N SER A 55 5.97 9.21 0.45
CA SER A 55 5.53 10.54 0.06
C SER A 55 6.12 11.58 1.01
N PRO A 56 6.71 12.69 0.51
CA PRO A 56 7.14 13.77 1.37
C PRO A 56 5.95 14.46 2.04
N THR A 57 6.17 15.07 3.21
CA THR A 57 5.14 15.79 3.97
C THR A 57 4.43 16.88 3.16
N SER A 58 5.13 17.49 2.19
CA SER A 58 4.60 18.53 1.31
C SER A 58 3.64 18.01 0.24
N ALA A 59 3.66 16.70 -0.05
CA ALA A 59 2.81 16.08 -1.07
C ALA A 59 1.56 15.42 -0.49
N VAL A 60 1.37 15.45 0.83
CA VAL A 60 0.21 14.83 1.50
C VAL A 60 -0.62 15.90 2.19
N GLY A 61 -1.83 16.11 1.66
CA GLY A 61 -2.82 17.03 2.21
C GLY A 61 -3.55 16.43 3.42
N TYR A 62 -3.73 17.24 4.47
CA TYR A 62 -4.52 16.89 5.65
C TYR A 62 -5.09 18.15 6.31
N ASN A 63 -6.36 18.09 6.72
CA ASN A 63 -7.06 19.15 7.44
C ASN A 63 -6.95 20.56 6.80
N GLY A 64 -7.13 20.64 5.48
CA GLY A 64 -7.08 21.92 4.74
C GLY A 64 -5.68 22.49 4.49
N THR A 65 -4.62 21.79 4.90
CA THR A 65 -3.22 22.14 4.62
C THR A 65 -2.43 20.88 4.21
N THR A 66 -1.10 20.91 4.25
CA THR A 66 -0.23 19.73 4.07
C THR A 66 0.42 19.34 5.40
N PHE A 67 0.86 18.09 5.50
CA PHE A 67 1.64 17.67 6.67
C PHE A 67 2.96 18.43 6.82
N HIS A 68 3.45 19.07 5.75
CA HIS A 68 4.60 19.97 5.83
C HIS A 68 4.32 21.19 6.70
N GLU A 69 3.14 21.80 6.57
CA GLU A 69 2.75 22.94 7.43
C GLU A 69 2.55 22.52 8.88
N ILE A 70 2.09 21.28 9.12
CA ILE A 70 1.76 20.77 10.46
C ILE A 70 3.00 20.32 11.22
N PHE A 71 3.92 19.61 10.56
CA PHE A 71 5.07 18.94 11.20
C PHE A 71 6.43 19.33 10.63
N GLY A 72 6.48 20.07 9.52
CA GLY A 72 7.69 20.33 8.73
C GLY A 72 8.36 21.67 8.99
N GLY A 73 8.07 22.31 10.13
CA GLY A 73 8.78 23.50 10.62
C GLY A 73 10.19 23.21 11.14
#